data_AF-A0A1D8P7F6-F1
#
_entry.id   AF-A0A1D8P7F6-F1
#
_cell.length_a   1.000
_cell.length_b   1.000
_cell.length_c   1.000
_cell.angle_alpha   90.00
_cell.angle_beta   90.00
_cell.angle_gamma   90.00
#
_symmetry.space_group_name_H-M   'P 1'
#
loop_
_entity.id
_entity.type
_entity.pdbx_description
1 polymer ?
#
loop_
_entity_poly.entity_id
_entity_poly.type
_entity_poly.pdbx_seq_one_letter_code
_entity_poly.pdbx_strand_id
1 'polypeptide(L)'
;MNIHTNYRIYPKAIKEFIEDNYELKSINFGNIQNNLIAVLEKLKLDEILDCKWEINPLHFLDKVDISKENNKLSDFDQYSNFLFLVILKDGKSKADFQKAIKTFDSEFIQKYQNKALSEYQEIKSQELIKAKKQERLLYYAAGILFIIMASTIVILKVMND
;
A
#
# COMPACT_ATOMS: atom_id res chain seq x y z
N MET A 1 -24.50 17.52 9.44
CA MET A 1 -23.17 17.08 8.96
C MET A 1 -22.79 15.87 9.79
N ASN A 2 -22.72 14.69 9.18
CA ASN A 2 -22.42 13.45 9.92
C ASN A 2 -20.96 13.47 10.38
N ILE A 3 -20.73 13.05 11.63
CA ILE A 3 -19.39 12.96 12.21
C ILE A 3 -18.63 11.87 11.45
N HIS A 4 -17.42 12.18 10.98
CA HIS A 4 -16.63 11.27 10.16
C HIS A 4 -15.13 11.49 10.35
N THR A 5 -14.35 10.51 9.91
CA THR A 5 -12.89 10.57 9.80
C THR A 5 -12.44 9.76 8.58
N ASN A 6 -11.21 10.01 8.11
CA ASN A 6 -10.63 9.34 6.96
C ASN A 6 -9.40 8.54 7.35
N TYR A 7 -9.30 7.32 6.83
CA TYR A 7 -8.12 6.48 6.92
C TYR A 7 -7.64 6.11 5.53
N ARG A 8 -6.34 6.25 5.29
CA ARG A 8 -5.71 5.51 4.19
C ARG A 8 -5.44 4.13 4.72
N ILE A 9 -5.85 3.04 4.05
CA ILE A 9 -5.62 1.68 4.55
C ILE A 9 -4.97 0.82 3.47
N TYR A 10 -3.96 0.05 3.88
CA TYR A 10 -3.27 -0.92 3.04
C TYR A 10 -4.07 -2.23 2.98
N PRO A 11 -4.27 -2.85 1.80
CA PRO A 11 -4.92 -4.15 1.69
C PRO A 11 -4.14 -5.24 2.45
N LYS A 12 -2.82 -5.12 2.57
CA LYS A 12 -2.02 -6.00 3.44
C LYS A 12 -2.48 -5.98 4.89
N ALA A 13 -2.80 -4.81 5.46
CA ALA A 13 -3.24 -4.70 6.85
C ALA A 13 -4.60 -5.40 7.07
N ILE A 14 -5.53 -5.24 6.12
CA ILE A 14 -6.83 -5.92 6.14
C ILE A 14 -6.63 -7.43 6.08
N LYS A 15 -5.75 -7.89 5.17
CA LYS A 15 -5.41 -9.30 5.02
C LYS A 15 -4.82 -9.88 6.30
N GLU A 16 -3.79 -9.26 6.87
CA GLU A 16 -3.17 -9.75 8.13
C GLU A 16 -4.16 -9.79 9.29
N PHE A 17 -5.00 -8.77 9.44
CA PHE A 17 -6.06 -8.78 10.45
C PHE A 17 -6.97 -10.01 10.27
N ILE A 18 -7.39 -10.26 9.03
CA ILE A 18 -8.28 -11.36 8.70
C ILE A 18 -7.63 -12.71 9.02
N GLU A 19 -6.38 -12.91 8.61
CA GLU A 19 -5.62 -14.15 8.84
C GLU A 19 -5.44 -14.44 10.34
N ASP A 20 -5.26 -13.40 11.15
CA ASP A 20 -5.12 -13.53 12.60
C ASP A 20 -6.44 -13.79 13.34
N ASN A 21 -7.59 -13.43 12.74
CA ASN A 21 -8.89 -13.37 13.45
C ASN A 21 -9.96 -14.33 12.92
N TYR A 22 -9.72 -14.95 11.77
CA TYR A 22 -10.66 -15.85 11.10
C TYR A 22 -9.95 -17.09 10.60
N GLU A 23 -10.60 -18.26 10.72
CA GLU A 23 -10.09 -19.50 10.15
C GLU A 23 -10.26 -19.48 8.62
N LEU A 24 -9.17 -19.21 7.90
CA LEU A 24 -9.11 -18.94 6.46
C LEU A 24 -9.63 -20.06 5.54
N LYS A 25 -9.91 -21.26 6.07
CA LYS A 25 -10.37 -22.40 5.25
C LYS A 25 -11.81 -22.25 4.75
N SER A 26 -12.59 -21.29 5.25
CA SER A 26 -14.03 -21.20 4.99
C SER A 26 -14.55 -19.84 4.48
N ILE A 27 -13.71 -18.80 4.39
CA ILE A 27 -14.19 -17.44 4.08
C ILE A 27 -13.55 -16.91 2.79
N ASN A 28 -14.39 -16.78 1.76
CA ASN A 28 -14.02 -16.07 0.53
C ASN A 28 -14.22 -14.57 0.77
N PHE A 29 -13.14 -13.91 1.19
CA PHE A 29 -13.12 -12.46 1.42
C PHE A 29 -13.38 -11.74 0.10
N GLY A 30 -14.58 -11.14 0.00
CA GLY A 30 -15.09 -10.51 -1.21
C GLY A 30 -14.37 -9.20 -1.54
N ASN A 31 -15.15 -8.16 -1.86
CA ASN A 31 -14.57 -6.86 -2.19
C ASN A 31 -13.89 -6.17 -0.98
N ILE A 32 -13.00 -5.23 -1.27
CA ILE A 32 -12.23 -4.49 -0.27
C ILE A 32 -13.13 -3.84 0.79
N GLN A 33 -14.28 -3.30 0.38
CA GLN A 33 -15.23 -2.69 1.30
C GLN A 33 -15.79 -3.70 2.29
N ASN A 34 -16.24 -4.85 1.79
CA ASN A 34 -16.79 -5.93 2.61
C ASN A 34 -15.74 -6.47 3.58
N ASN A 35 -14.48 -6.54 3.15
CA ASN A 35 -13.40 -6.99 4.02
C ASN A 35 -13.15 -6.00 5.17
N LEU A 36 -13.26 -4.69 4.92
CA LEU A 36 -13.17 -3.71 5.99
C LEU A 36 -14.43 -3.68 6.88
N ILE A 37 -15.61 -3.91 6.31
CA ILE A 37 -16.85 -4.11 7.10
C ILE A 37 -16.67 -5.30 8.04
N ALA A 38 -16.10 -6.41 7.58
CA ALA A 38 -15.79 -7.56 8.42
C ALA A 38 -14.82 -7.20 9.56
N VAL A 39 -13.83 -6.34 9.32
CA VAL A 39 -12.96 -5.80 10.40
C VAL A 39 -13.81 -5.06 11.44
N LEU A 40 -14.71 -4.18 11.01
CA LEU A 40 -15.59 -3.45 11.93
C LEU A 40 -16.50 -4.38 12.72
N GLU A 41 -17.11 -5.38 12.08
CA GLU A 41 -17.95 -6.39 12.72
C GLU A 41 -17.16 -7.20 13.76
N LYS A 42 -15.94 -7.63 13.43
CA LYS A 42 -15.08 -8.37 14.37
C LYS A 42 -14.76 -7.54 15.61
N LEU A 43 -14.52 -6.25 15.42
CA LEU A 43 -14.25 -5.30 16.48
C LEU A 43 -15.53 -4.82 17.20
N LYS A 44 -16.71 -5.29 16.77
CA LYS A 44 -18.04 -4.88 17.27
C LYS A 44 -18.28 -3.37 17.15
N LEU A 45 -17.82 -2.80 16.05
CA LEU A 45 -17.92 -1.37 15.75
C LEU A 45 -18.94 -1.08 14.64
N ASP A 46 -19.40 -2.10 13.93
CA ASP A 46 -20.34 -2.01 12.81
C ASP A 46 -21.69 -1.40 13.22
N GLU A 47 -22.15 -1.56 14.46
CA GLU A 47 -23.36 -0.89 14.93
C GLU A 47 -23.20 0.64 15.07
N ILE A 48 -21.96 1.13 15.22
CA ILE A 48 -21.65 2.55 15.47
C ILE A 48 -21.10 3.22 14.23
N LEU A 49 -20.27 2.51 13.47
CA LEU A 49 -19.51 3.03 12.35
C LEU A 49 -20.03 2.43 11.04
N ASP A 50 -20.14 3.28 10.03
CA ASP A 50 -20.28 2.90 8.64
C ASP A 50 -18.98 3.21 7.89
N CYS A 51 -18.72 2.49 6.81
CA CYS A 51 -17.52 2.69 6.01
C CYS A 51 -17.80 2.76 4.52
N LYS A 52 -17.28 3.82 3.90
CA LYS A 52 -17.26 4.03 2.46
C LYS A 52 -15.82 4.12 2.01
N TRP A 53 -15.54 3.72 0.78
CA TRP A 53 -14.18 3.77 0.25
C TRP A 53 -14.12 4.37 -1.14
N GLU A 54 -12.98 4.99 -1.40
CA GLU A 54 -12.66 5.60 -2.67
C GLU A 54 -11.38 4.96 -3.23
N ILE A 55 -11.48 4.50 -4.48
CA ILE A 55 -10.32 4.27 -5.32
C ILE A 55 -9.82 5.68 -5.65
N ASN A 56 -8.79 6.13 -4.93
CA ASN A 56 -8.00 7.23 -5.46
C ASN A 56 -7.45 6.74 -6.81
N PRO A 57 -7.51 7.52 -7.91
CA PRO A 57 -7.00 7.08 -9.20
C PRO A 57 -5.50 6.90 -9.11
N LEU A 58 -5.09 5.72 -8.66
CA LEU A 58 -3.75 5.21 -8.80
C LEU A 58 -3.60 5.00 -10.30
N HIS A 59 -2.72 5.78 -10.91
CA HIS A 59 -2.20 5.53 -12.25
C HIS A 59 -1.46 4.18 -12.24
N PHE A 60 -2.22 3.08 -12.26
CA PHE A 60 -1.73 1.72 -12.48
C PHE A 60 -2.27 1.30 -13.83
N LEU A 61 -1.40 1.43 -14.83
CA LEU A 61 -1.56 0.78 -16.12
C LEU A 61 -1.67 -0.75 -15.87
N ASP A 62 -2.56 -1.39 -16.63
CA ASP A 62 -2.62 -2.84 -16.91
C ASP A 62 -3.41 -3.81 -16.01
N LYS A 63 -4.54 -3.39 -15.42
CA LYS A 63 -5.66 -4.33 -15.20
C LYS A 63 -6.98 -3.69 -15.64
N VAL A 64 -7.40 -4.02 -16.85
CA VAL A 64 -8.49 -3.36 -17.58
C VAL A 64 -9.88 -3.52 -16.92
N ASP A 65 -10.05 -4.40 -15.91
CA ASP A 65 -11.39 -4.77 -15.38
C ASP A 65 -11.59 -4.64 -13.85
N ILE A 66 -10.74 -3.93 -13.09
CA ILE A 66 -10.98 -3.78 -11.65
C ILE A 66 -12.02 -2.68 -11.39
N SER A 67 -13.26 -3.08 -11.09
CA SER A 67 -14.34 -2.18 -10.67
C SER A 67 -14.46 -2.09 -9.14
N LYS A 68 -15.09 -1.02 -8.64
CA LYS A 68 -15.41 -0.89 -7.20
C LYS A 68 -16.32 -2.01 -6.69
N GLU A 69 -17.17 -2.53 -7.55
CA GLU A 69 -18.18 -3.55 -7.21
C GLU A 69 -17.56 -4.95 -7.18
N ASN A 70 -16.67 -5.25 -8.13
CA ASN A 70 -16.04 -6.55 -8.30
C ASN A 70 -14.51 -6.45 -8.21
N ASN A 71 -13.99 -6.09 -7.03
CA ASN A 71 -12.58 -6.20 -6.71
C ASN A 71 -12.33 -7.24 -5.63
N LYS A 72 -11.10 -7.71 -5.53
CA LYS A 72 -10.59 -8.61 -4.49
C LYS A 72 -9.31 -8.03 -3.93
N LEU A 73 -8.94 -8.43 -2.70
CA LEU A 73 -7.66 -8.04 -2.09
C LEU A 73 -6.46 -8.38 -2.98
N SER A 74 -6.51 -9.52 -3.70
CA SER A 74 -5.47 -9.97 -4.64
C SER A 74 -5.35 -9.12 -5.90
N ASP A 75 -6.34 -8.27 -6.19
CA ASP A 75 -6.36 -7.51 -7.43
C ASP A 75 -5.39 -6.32 -7.39
N PHE A 76 -5.00 -5.92 -6.18
CA PHE A 76 -4.15 -4.76 -5.92
C PHE A 76 -2.79 -5.16 -5.38
N ASP A 77 -1.79 -4.29 -5.57
CA ASP A 77 -0.54 -4.42 -4.83
C ASP A 77 -0.86 -4.36 -3.33
N GLN A 78 -0.22 -5.24 -2.56
CA GLN A 78 -0.47 -5.37 -1.12
C GLN A 78 -0.22 -4.06 -0.33
N TYR A 79 0.59 -3.15 -0.87
CA TYR A 79 0.91 -1.84 -0.34
C TYR A 79 0.23 -0.68 -1.11
N SER A 80 -0.79 -0.98 -1.93
CA SER A 80 -1.70 0.05 -2.45
C SER A 80 -2.40 0.76 -1.30
N ASN A 81 -2.65 2.06 -1.43
CA ASN A 81 -3.36 2.83 -0.41
C ASN A 81 -4.76 3.21 -0.89
N PHE A 82 -5.78 2.84 -0.12
CA PHE A 82 -7.17 3.23 -0.38
C PHE A 82 -7.67 4.21 0.67
N LEU A 83 -8.45 5.20 0.25
CA LEU A 83 -9.06 6.13 1.17
C LEU A 83 -10.40 5.58 1.64
N PHE A 84 -10.54 5.44 2.95
CA PHE A 84 -11.75 5.00 3.62
C PHE A 84 -12.31 6.13 4.47
N LEU A 85 -13.56 6.46 4.20
CA LEU A 85 -14.37 7.37 4.98
C LEU A 85 -15.15 6.55 6.01
N VAL A 86 -14.81 6.74 7.29
CA VAL A 86 -15.47 6.13 8.43
C VAL A 86 -16.45 7.14 9.03
N ILE A 87 -17.73 6.79 9.09
CA ILE A 87 -18.82 7.71 9.39
C ILE A 87 -19.58 7.19 10.62
N LEU A 88 -20.02 8.09 11.50
CA LEU A 88 -20.96 7.75 12.56
C LEU A 88 -22.34 7.43 11.98
N LYS A 89 -22.90 6.27 12.36
CA LYS A 89 -24.26 5.88 12.00
C LYS A 89 -25.30 6.77 12.68
N ASP A 90 -26.44 6.93 12.01
CA ASP A 90 -27.56 7.73 12.52
C ASP A 90 -28.07 7.16 13.86
N GLY A 91 -28.44 8.06 14.78
CA GLY A 91 -28.93 7.69 16.12
C GLY A 91 -27.84 7.34 17.15
N LYS A 92 -26.55 7.42 16.80
CA LYS A 92 -25.43 7.21 17.73
C LYS A 92 -24.82 8.52 18.21
N SER A 93 -24.20 8.51 19.39
CA SER A 93 -23.64 9.72 19.99
C SER A 93 -22.22 10.01 19.52
N LYS A 94 -21.78 11.27 19.64
CA LYS A 94 -20.37 11.66 19.43
C LYS A 94 -19.42 10.94 20.38
N ALA A 95 -19.87 10.62 21.60
CA ALA A 95 -19.05 9.88 22.57
C ALA A 95 -18.83 8.43 22.11
N ASP A 96 -19.87 7.78 21.56
CA ASP A 96 -19.76 6.44 20.97
C ASP A 96 -18.80 6.45 19.78
N PHE A 97 -18.88 7.48 18.93
CA PHE A 97 -17.94 7.65 17.82
C PHE A 97 -16.49 7.73 18.31
N GLN A 98 -16.18 8.58 19.28
CA GLN A 98 -14.82 8.74 19.80
C GLN A 98 -14.29 7.43 20.42
N LYS A 99 -15.14 6.70 21.13
CA LYS A 99 -14.78 5.40 21.69
C LYS A 99 -14.52 4.37 20.59
N ALA A 100 -15.40 4.29 19.59
CA ALA A 100 -15.27 3.37 18.47
C ALA A 100 -14.01 3.65 17.64
N ILE A 101 -13.72 4.92 17.36
CA ILE A 101 -12.48 5.34 16.68
C ILE A 101 -11.26 4.96 17.49
N LYS A 102 -11.26 5.16 18.81
CA LYS A 102 -10.14 4.78 19.67
C LYS A 102 -9.88 3.27 19.62
N THR A 103 -10.93 2.45 19.63
CA THR A 103 -10.82 0.99 19.48
C THR A 103 -10.31 0.61 18.09
N PHE A 104 -10.84 1.23 17.03
CA PHE A 104 -10.38 0.99 15.67
C PHE A 104 -8.88 1.33 15.51
N ASP A 105 -8.45 2.46 16.10
CA ASP A 105 -7.06 2.88 16.07
C ASP A 105 -6.14 1.89 16.80
N SER A 106 -6.51 1.44 18.01
CA SER A 106 -5.65 0.53 18.79
C SER A 106 -5.62 -0.87 18.22
N GLU A 107 -6.78 -1.43 17.87
CA GLU A 107 -6.90 -2.85 17.52
C GLU A 107 -6.58 -3.14 16.05
N PHE A 108 -6.75 -2.16 15.17
CA PHE A 108 -6.51 -2.34 13.73
C PHE A 108 -5.38 -1.46 13.20
N ILE A 109 -5.51 -0.13 13.33
CA ILE A 109 -4.58 0.82 12.67
C ILE A 109 -3.16 0.68 13.23
N GLN A 110 -3.00 0.72 14.55
CA GLN A 110 -1.69 0.64 15.17
C GLN A 110 -1.06 -0.75 15.01
N LYS A 111 -1.87 -1.80 15.07
CA LYS A 111 -1.38 -3.18 15.07
C LYS A 111 -0.94 -3.65 13.67
N TYR A 112 -1.80 -3.50 12.66
CA TYR A 112 -1.55 -4.08 11.34
C TYR A 112 -1.07 -3.04 10.33
N GLN A 113 -1.68 -1.86 10.36
CA GLN A 113 -1.38 -0.86 9.35
C GLN A 113 -0.03 -0.18 9.56
N ASN A 114 0.31 0.22 10.77
CA ASN A 114 1.63 0.82 11.01
C ASN A 114 2.76 -0.17 10.67
N LYS A 115 2.54 -1.46 10.91
CA LYS A 115 3.45 -2.52 10.49
C LYS A 115 3.58 -2.58 8.96
N ALA A 116 2.47 -2.66 8.23
CA ALA A 116 2.48 -2.65 6.76
C ALA A 116 3.16 -1.39 6.19
N LEU A 117 2.95 -0.22 6.82
CA LEU A 117 3.62 1.02 6.45
C LEU A 117 5.14 0.93 6.63
N SER A 118 5.60 0.41 7.77
CA SER A 118 7.03 0.28 8.07
C SER A 118 7.72 -0.65 7.07
N GLU A 119 7.10 -1.78 6.74
CA GLU A 119 7.63 -2.71 5.74
C GLU A 119 7.72 -2.08 4.36
N TYR A 120 6.68 -1.34 3.94
CA TYR A 120 6.69 -0.61 2.68
C TYR A 120 7.85 0.40 2.60
N GLN A 121 8.09 1.13 3.69
CA GLN A 121 9.21 2.08 3.77
C GLN A 121 10.56 1.36 3.66
N GLU A 122 10.70 0.19 4.27
CA GLU A 122 11.92 -0.62 4.18
C GLU A 122 12.18 -1.10 2.74
N ILE A 123 11.17 -1.65 2.07
CA ILE A 123 11.25 -2.08 0.68
C ILE A 123 11.68 -0.92 -0.22
N LYS A 124 11.01 0.23 -0.09
CA LYS A 124 11.33 1.43 -0.86
C LYS A 124 12.76 1.92 -0.62
N SER A 125 13.24 1.84 0.62
CA SER A 125 14.62 2.18 0.97
C SER A 125 15.62 1.24 0.29
N GLN A 126 15.36 -0.08 0.32
CA GLN A 126 16.21 -1.06 -0.34
C GLN A 126 16.25 -0.88 -1.86
N GLU A 127 15.12 -0.54 -2.49
CA GLU A 127 15.05 -0.23 -3.92
C GLU A 127 15.88 1.02 -4.27
N LEU A 128 15.79 2.08 -3.47
CA LEU A 128 16.61 3.27 -3.66
C LEU A 128 18.11 2.96 -3.55
N ILE A 129 18.51 2.09 -2.61
CA ILE A 129 19.90 1.66 -2.47
C ILE A 129 20.35 0.86 -3.70
N LYS A 130 19.51 -0.06 -4.21
CA LYS A 130 19.79 -0.84 -5.42
C LYS A 130 19.93 0.06 -6.65
N ALA A 131 19.01 1.01 -6.84
CA ALA A 131 19.07 1.97 -7.95
C ALA A 131 20.35 2.79 -7.92
N LYS A 132 20.73 3.36 -6.75
CA LYS A 132 22.01 4.09 -6.60
C LYS A 132 23.24 3.22 -6.84
N LYS A 133 23.18 1.91 -6.56
CA LYS A 133 24.28 0.98 -6.86
C LYS A 133 24.38 0.73 -8.37
N GLN A 134 23.26 0.55 -9.06
CA GLN A 134 23.22 0.40 -10.52
C GLN A 134 23.72 1.67 -11.22
N GLU A 135 23.31 2.84 -10.77
CA GLU A 135 23.76 4.13 -11.32
C GLU A 135 25.29 4.28 -11.22
N ARG A 136 25.88 3.95 -10.06
CA ARG A 136 27.34 3.95 -9.88
C ARG A 136 28.06 2.99 -10.82
N LEU A 137 27.53 1.78 -11.03
CA LEU A 137 28.10 0.83 -11.98
C LEU A 137 28.07 1.36 -13.43
N LEU A 138 26.97 2.01 -13.82
CA LEU A 138 26.85 2.66 -15.12
C LEU A 138 27.89 3.78 -15.30
N TYR A 139 28.11 4.62 -14.28
CA TYR A 139 29.16 5.65 -14.33
C TYR A 139 30.56 5.05 -14.50
N TYR A 140 30.90 4.00 -13.75
CA TYR A 140 32.21 3.35 -13.92
C TYR A 140 32.37 2.71 -15.30
N ALA A 141 31.33 2.03 -15.80
CA ALA A 141 31.35 1.43 -17.14
C ALA A 141 31.53 2.49 -18.24
N ALA A 142 30.82 3.62 -18.14
CA ALA A 142 30.96 4.74 -19.06
C ALA A 142 32.37 5.33 -19.02
N GLY A 143 32.94 5.53 -17.82
CA GLY A 143 34.31 6.01 -17.65
C GLY A 143 35.35 5.09 -18.29
N ILE A 144 35.23 3.76 -18.11
CA ILE A 144 36.11 2.77 -18.73
C ILE A 144 35.99 2.82 -20.26
N LEU A 145 34.77 2.90 -20.80
CA LEU A 145 34.54 3.04 -22.24
C LEU A 145 35.22 4.29 -22.81
N PHE A 146 35.14 5.43 -22.11
CA PHE A 146 35.84 6.65 -22.51
C PHE A 146 37.35 6.48 -22.54
N ILE A 147 37.93 5.81 -21.54
CA ILE A 147 39.38 5.53 -21.49
C ILE A 147 39.80 4.63 -22.66
N ILE A 148 39.02 3.59 -22.95
CA ILE A 148 39.28 2.70 -24.10
C ILE A 148 39.25 3.50 -25.40
N MET A 149 38.20 4.29 -25.64
CA MET A 149 38.10 5.12 -26.85
C MET A 149 39.28 6.08 -27.01
N ALA A 150 39.63 6.82 -25.95
CA ALA A 150 40.76 7.73 -25.97
C ALA A 150 42.09 7.00 -26.28
N SER A 151 42.32 5.86 -25.64
CA SER A 151 43.53 5.05 -25.85
C SER A 151 43.61 4.53 -27.30
N THR A 152 42.48 4.10 -27.86
CA THR A 152 42.40 3.60 -29.24
C THR A 152 42.74 4.70 -30.25
N ILE A 153 42.22 5.92 -30.03
CA ILE A 153 42.52 7.10 -30.88
C ILE A 153 44.03 7.42 -30.83
N VAL A 154 44.63 7.40 -29.64
CA VAL A 154 46.08 7.67 -29.48
C VAL A 154 46.90 6.60 -30.21
N ILE A 155 46.57 5.32 -30.05
CA ILE A 155 47.27 4.22 -30.74
C ILE A 155 47.16 4.37 -32.26
N LEU A 156 45.97 4.64 -32.79
CA LEU A 156 45.76 4.86 -34.22
C LEU A 156 46.57 6.05 -34.76
N LYS A 157 46.70 7.12 -33.97
CA LYS A 157 47.51 8.27 -34.34
C LYS A 157 49.00 7.92 -34.39
N VAL A 158 49.51 7.22 -33.38
CA VAL A 158 50.92 6.78 -33.34
C VAL A 158 51.25 5.78 -34.45
N MET A 159 50.30 4.96 -34.90
CA MET A 159 50.52 4.01 -36.00
C MET A 159 50.52 4.65 -37.40
N ASN A 160 49.93 5.84 -37.54
CA ASN A 160 49.82 6.57 -38.81
C ASN A 160 50.90 7.66 -38.98
N ASP A 161 51.67 7.97 -37.92
CA ASP A 161 52.87 8.82 -37.94
C ASP A 161 54.14 7.97 -38.15
#